data_AF-A0A4R1QKP9-F1
#
_entry.id   AF-A0A4R1QKP9-F1
#
_cell.length_a   1.000
_cell.length_b   1.000
_cell.length_c   1.000
_cell.angle_alpha   90.00
_cell.angle_beta   90.00
_cell.angle_gamma   90.00
#
_symmetry.space_group_name_H-M   'P 1'
#
loop_
_entity.id
_entity.type
_entity.pdbx_description
1 polymer ?
#
loop_
_entity_poly.entity_id
_entity_poly.type
_entity_poly.pdbx_seq_one_letter_code
_entity_poly.pdbx_strand_id
1 'polypeptide(L)'
;MEERNIINRLGFVSQTFIIFGVTILVTTGIGLLVGEKETGFSTLFRLGNQGIAYRTLLEFLLSSVCISAIEKIFYKESLFGKLSYLMRTVFMLICITALMVVFIIYFGWFPAYSWQGWIGFVLSFGICFGASTAVMVVKTRCESKVYEERLEEYKRRNKS
;
A
#
# COMPACT_ATOMS: atom_id res chain seq x y z
N MET A 1 -23.27 -19.37 -5.73
CA MET A 1 -22.81 -18.73 -4.47
C MET A 1 -21.38 -19.15 -4.13
N GLU A 2 -21.01 -20.41 -4.37
CA GLU A 2 -19.66 -20.98 -4.17
C GLU A 2 -18.58 -20.34 -5.06
N GLU A 3 -18.86 -20.16 -6.34
CA GLU A 3 -17.92 -19.59 -7.32
C GLU A 3 -17.46 -18.16 -6.95
N ARG A 4 -18.38 -17.32 -6.46
CA ARG A 4 -18.08 -15.96 -5.96
C ARG A 4 -17.17 -15.99 -4.73
N ASN A 5 -17.31 -16.99 -3.86
CA ASN A 5 -16.44 -17.16 -2.70
C ASN A 5 -15.04 -17.64 -3.08
N ILE A 6 -14.94 -18.52 -4.08
CA ILE A 6 -13.64 -19.00 -4.60
C ILE A 6 -12.89 -17.83 -5.25
N ILE A 7 -13.54 -17.07 -6.13
CA ILE A 7 -12.96 -15.87 -6.77
C ILE A 7 -12.49 -14.86 -5.72
N ASN A 8 -13.29 -14.62 -4.67
CA ASN A 8 -12.92 -13.69 -3.59
C ASN A 8 -11.76 -14.17 -2.72
N ARG A 9 -11.56 -15.49 -2.57
CA ARG A 9 -10.41 -16.05 -1.85
C ARG A 9 -9.16 -16.02 -2.73
N LEU A 10 -9.28 -16.39 -4.01
CA LEU A 10 -8.19 -16.32 -4.98
C LEU A 10 -7.69 -14.89 -5.18
N GLY A 11 -8.60 -13.91 -5.26
CA GLY A 11 -8.23 -12.49 -5.34
C GLY A 11 -7.42 -12.02 -4.13
N PHE A 12 -7.80 -12.44 -2.91
CA PHE A 12 -7.06 -12.12 -1.69
C PHE A 12 -5.65 -12.73 -1.68
N VAL A 13 -5.54 -14.01 -2.05
CA VAL A 13 -4.25 -14.70 -2.16
C VAL A 13 -3.38 -14.02 -3.21
N SER A 14 -3.94 -13.75 -4.40
CA SER A 14 -3.23 -13.05 -5.47
C SER A 14 -2.72 -11.68 -5.03
N GLN A 15 -3.55 -10.88 -4.38
CA GLN A 15 -3.17 -9.56 -3.87
C GLN A 15 -2.05 -9.63 -2.84
N THR A 16 -2.12 -10.62 -1.93
CA THR A 16 -1.06 -10.88 -0.95
C THR A 16 0.27 -11.19 -1.64
N PHE A 17 0.27 -12.10 -2.62
CA PHE A 17 1.48 -12.47 -3.35
C PHE A 17 2.02 -11.34 -4.24
N ILE A 18 1.16 -10.49 -4.79
CA ILE A 18 1.59 -9.29 -5.53
C ILE A 18 2.31 -8.32 -4.60
N ILE A 19 1.73 -8.00 -3.44
CA ILE A 19 2.35 -7.10 -2.46
C ILE A 19 3.67 -7.69 -1.99
N PHE A 20 3.68 -8.97 -1.61
CA PHE A 20 4.89 -9.67 -1.20
C PHE A 20 5.98 -9.63 -2.28
N GLY A 21 5.64 -9.98 -3.53
CA GLY A 21 6.59 -10.00 -4.64
C GLY A 21 7.17 -8.62 -4.94
N VAL A 22 6.34 -7.58 -4.96
CA VAL A 22 6.79 -6.19 -5.15
C VAL A 22 7.70 -5.75 -4.00
N THR A 23 7.34 -6.04 -2.75
CA THR A 23 8.18 -5.73 -1.59
C THR A 23 9.55 -6.41 -1.70
N ILE A 24 9.60 -7.70 -2.00
CA ILE A 24 10.86 -8.43 -2.16
C ILE A 24 11.71 -7.85 -3.31
N LEU A 25 11.10 -7.55 -4.46
CA LEU A 25 11.83 -6.96 -5.59
C LEU A 25 12.44 -5.60 -5.23
N VAL A 26 11.65 -4.72 -4.62
CA VAL A 26 12.11 -3.39 -4.20
C VAL A 26 13.21 -3.50 -3.15
N THR A 27 13.01 -4.29 -2.11
CA THR A 27 14.01 -4.50 -1.05
C THR A 27 15.28 -5.15 -1.59
N THR A 28 15.17 -6.07 -2.55
CA THR A 28 16.34 -6.68 -3.21
C THR A 28 17.11 -5.62 -4.01
N GLY A 29 16.42 -4.79 -4.80
CA GLY A 29 17.07 -3.69 -5.52
C GLY A 29 17.80 -2.72 -4.59
N ILE A 30 17.17 -2.36 -3.46
CA ILE A 30 17.80 -1.51 -2.43
C ILE A 30 19.00 -2.23 -1.78
N GLY A 31 18.86 -3.53 -1.47
CA GLY A 31 19.91 -4.35 -0.89
C GLY A 31 21.14 -4.50 -1.79
N LEU A 32 20.94 -4.63 -3.10
CA LEU A 32 22.04 -4.67 -4.08
C LEU A 32 22.82 -3.34 -4.13
N LEU A 33 22.15 -2.21 -3.97
CA LEU A 33 22.76 -0.88 -4.07
C LEU A 33 23.39 -0.38 -2.76
N VAL A 34 22.75 -0.72 -1.62
CA VAL A 34 23.03 -0.10 -0.31
C VAL A 34 23.22 -1.14 0.81
N GLY A 35 22.96 -2.43 0.56
CA GLY A 35 22.93 -3.47 1.60
C GLY A 35 24.24 -3.68 2.35
N GLU A 36 25.40 -3.59 1.68
CA GLU A 36 26.72 -3.65 2.36
C GLU A 36 26.94 -2.47 3.30
N LYS A 37 26.35 -1.32 2.93
CA LYS A 37 26.23 -0.05 3.67
C LYS A 37 25.69 -0.22 5.10
N GLU A 38 24.66 -1.06 5.19
CA GLU A 38 23.65 -1.00 6.24
C GLU A 38 23.55 -2.29 7.06
N THR A 39 24.51 -3.21 6.89
CA THR A 39 24.58 -4.51 7.58
C THR A 39 24.50 -4.42 9.10
N GLY A 40 25.05 -3.35 9.68
CA GLY A 40 25.04 -3.09 11.12
C GLY A 40 23.88 -2.21 11.61
N PHE A 41 23.11 -1.61 10.70
CA PHE A 41 22.08 -0.64 11.05
C PHE A 41 20.68 -1.25 11.01
N SER A 42 20.39 -2.15 10.06
CA SER A 42 19.06 -2.71 9.86
C SER A 42 19.07 -4.24 9.90
N THR A 43 18.15 -4.83 10.66
CA THR A 43 17.98 -6.29 10.69
C THR A 43 17.50 -6.85 9.34
N LEU A 44 16.92 -6.01 8.47
CA LEU A 44 16.50 -6.35 7.12
C LEU A 44 17.70 -6.66 6.21
N PHE A 45 18.81 -5.93 6.39
CA PHE A 45 20.04 -6.09 5.61
C PHE A 45 21.13 -6.80 6.39
N ARG A 46 20.76 -7.64 7.37
CA ARG A 46 21.73 -8.36 8.21
C ARG A 46 22.66 -9.27 7.40
N LEU A 47 22.22 -9.77 6.24
CA LEU A 47 23.06 -10.52 5.28
C LEU A 47 23.73 -9.61 4.22
N GLY A 48 23.51 -8.31 4.28
CA GLY A 48 24.00 -7.33 3.33
C GLY A 48 23.56 -7.63 1.90
N ASN A 49 24.53 -7.72 1.01
CA ASN A 49 24.31 -8.09 -0.39
C ASN A 49 24.28 -9.62 -0.63
N GLN A 50 24.44 -10.44 0.41
CA GLN A 50 24.41 -11.90 0.27
C GLN A 50 22.99 -12.49 0.25
N GLY A 51 21.96 -11.65 0.48
CA GLY A 51 20.57 -12.02 0.34
C GLY A 51 19.69 -11.57 1.51
N ILE A 52 18.44 -12.05 1.50
CA ILE A 52 17.44 -11.77 2.53
C ILE A 52 17.34 -12.96 3.47
N ALA A 53 17.38 -12.72 4.77
CA ALA A 53 17.22 -13.78 5.76
C ALA A 53 15.82 -14.42 5.69
N TYR A 54 15.73 -15.74 5.91
CA TYR A 54 14.44 -16.45 5.94
C TYR A 54 13.43 -15.84 6.92
N ARG A 55 13.91 -15.30 8.04
CA ARG A 55 13.08 -14.59 9.02
C ARG A 55 12.42 -13.36 8.42
N THR A 56 13.19 -12.55 7.70
CA THR A 56 12.71 -11.32 7.04
C THR A 56 11.73 -11.63 5.91
N LEU A 57 11.92 -12.74 5.19
CA LEU A 57 10.94 -13.21 4.20
C LEU A 57 9.58 -13.53 4.86
N LEU A 58 9.58 -14.22 6.01
CA LEU A 58 8.36 -14.50 6.76
C LEU A 58 7.70 -13.23 7.32
N GLU A 59 8.51 -12.26 7.76
CA GLU A 59 8.03 -10.96 8.24
C GLU A 59 7.33 -10.17 7.11
N PHE A 60 7.92 -10.16 5.90
CA PHE A 60 7.29 -9.54 4.73
C PHE A 60 6.06 -10.30 4.24
N LEU A 61 6.05 -11.63 4.35
CA LEU A 61 4.86 -12.41 4.04
C LEU A 61 3.73 -12.06 5.01
N LEU A 62 4.02 -12.00 6.31
CA LEU A 62 3.05 -11.63 7.33
C LEU A 62 2.52 -10.19 7.11
N SER A 63 3.41 -9.23 6.81
CA SER A 63 2.99 -7.86 6.53
C SER A 63 2.09 -7.79 5.29
N SER A 64 2.41 -8.52 4.22
CA SER A 64 1.60 -8.55 2.99
C SER A 64 0.19 -9.11 3.22
N VAL A 65 0.04 -10.13 4.08
CA VAL A 65 -1.25 -10.70 4.49
C VAL A 65 -2.06 -9.66 5.26
N CYS A 66 -1.43 -8.98 6.22
CA CYS A 66 -2.07 -7.93 7.01
C CYS A 66 -2.51 -6.74 6.15
N ILE A 67 -1.66 -6.27 5.23
CA ILE A 67 -2.00 -5.18 4.31
C ILE A 67 -3.18 -5.58 3.42
N SER A 68 -3.13 -6.76 2.81
CA SER A 68 -4.23 -7.27 1.97
C SER A 68 -5.54 -7.40 2.76
N ALA A 69 -5.47 -7.79 4.03
CA ALA A 69 -6.63 -7.89 4.90
C ALA A 69 -7.23 -6.51 5.21
N ILE A 70 -6.38 -5.52 5.53
CA ILE A 70 -6.80 -4.13 5.75
C ILE A 70 -7.44 -3.58 4.46
N GLU A 71 -6.80 -3.73 3.31
CA GLU A 71 -7.35 -3.29 2.03
C GLU A 71 -8.71 -3.93 1.77
N LYS A 72 -8.87 -5.23 1.99
CA LYS A 72 -10.15 -5.92 1.81
C LYS A 72 -11.23 -5.43 2.77
N ILE A 73 -10.88 -5.18 4.04
CA ILE A 73 -11.81 -4.63 5.05
C ILE A 73 -12.26 -3.24 4.64
N PHE A 74 -11.30 -2.37 4.29
CA PHE A 74 -11.60 -1.03 3.85
C PHE A 74 -12.44 -1.08 2.59
N TYR A 75 -12.04 -1.78 1.52
CA TYR A 75 -12.74 -1.88 0.23
C TYR A 75 -14.06 -2.68 0.21
N LYS A 76 -14.44 -3.34 1.30
CA LYS A 76 -15.78 -3.96 1.44
C LYS A 76 -16.91 -2.92 1.52
N GLU A 77 -17.79 -2.87 0.52
CA GLU A 77 -18.88 -1.87 0.37
C GLU A 77 -19.79 -1.74 1.61
N SER A 78 -19.92 -2.81 2.40
CA SER A 78 -20.83 -2.89 3.55
C SER A 78 -20.51 -1.95 4.73
N LEU A 79 -19.27 -1.49 4.91
CA LEU A 79 -18.88 -0.69 6.09
C LEU A 79 -18.78 0.82 5.84
N PHE A 80 -18.68 1.25 4.58
CA PHE A 80 -18.35 2.64 4.22
C PHE A 80 -19.29 3.23 3.16
N GLY A 81 -20.54 2.76 3.05
CA GLY A 81 -21.50 3.22 2.04
C GLY A 81 -21.85 4.72 2.06
N LYS A 82 -21.39 5.48 3.06
CA LYS A 82 -21.53 6.95 3.16
C LYS A 82 -20.22 7.73 3.04
N LEU A 83 -19.06 7.07 3.03
CA LEU A 83 -17.76 7.74 3.00
C LEU A 83 -17.29 7.90 1.55
N SER A 84 -16.86 9.10 1.15
CA SER A 84 -16.27 9.33 -0.17
C SER A 84 -15.08 8.39 -0.40
N TYR A 85 -14.92 7.91 -1.64
CA TYR A 85 -13.82 7.05 -2.08
C TYR A 85 -12.45 7.59 -1.62
N LEU A 86 -12.30 8.92 -1.60
CA LEU A 86 -11.08 9.60 -1.15
C LEU A 86 -10.78 9.36 0.34
N MET A 87 -11.78 9.55 1.20
CA MET A 87 -11.58 9.42 2.65
C MET A 87 -11.27 7.97 3.04
N ARG A 88 -11.89 7.00 2.36
CA ARG A 88 -11.65 5.58 2.57
C ARG A 88 -10.19 5.20 2.30
N THR A 89 -9.62 5.69 1.20
CA THR A 89 -8.20 5.49 0.88
C THR A 89 -7.29 6.19 1.90
N VAL A 90 -7.64 7.40 2.35
CA VAL A 90 -6.84 8.10 3.38
C VAL A 90 -6.80 7.30 4.69
N PHE A 91 -7.95 6.84 5.20
CA PHE A 91 -7.99 6.03 6.42
C PHE A 91 -7.26 4.69 6.26
N MET A 92 -7.41 4.04 5.11
CA MET A 92 -6.69 2.81 4.80
C MET A 92 -5.17 3.02 4.82
N LEU A 93 -4.68 4.10 4.21
CA LEU A 93 -3.26 4.45 4.23
C LEU A 93 -2.76 4.74 5.65
N ILE A 94 -3.55 5.44 6.48
CA ILE A 94 -3.22 5.66 7.89
C ILE A 94 -3.11 4.32 8.64
N CYS A 95 -4.06 3.39 8.44
CA CYS A 95 -4.02 2.06 9.05
C CYS A 95 -2.80 1.24 8.61
N ILE A 96 -2.48 1.25 7.31
CA ILE A 96 -1.28 0.58 6.78
C ILE A 96 -0.02 1.20 7.39
N THR A 97 0.04 2.53 7.51
CA THR A 97 1.18 3.23 8.12
C THR A 97 1.37 2.84 9.57
N ALA A 98 0.28 2.84 10.36
CA ALA A 98 0.31 2.41 11.75
C ALA A 98 0.76 0.95 11.88
N LEU A 99 0.27 0.07 11.00
CA LEU A 99 0.71 -1.32 10.94
C LEU A 99 2.23 -1.41 10.68
N MET A 100 2.74 -0.67 9.71
CA MET A 100 4.17 -0.66 9.39
C MET A 100 5.02 -0.17 10.57
N VAL A 101 4.56 0.86 11.29
CA VAL A 101 5.21 1.35 12.51
C VAL A 101 5.28 0.26 13.59
N VAL A 102 4.20 -0.47 13.80
CA VAL A 102 4.17 -1.61 14.74
C VAL A 102 5.15 -2.70 14.30
N PHE A 103 5.20 -3.04 13.02
CA PHE A 103 6.14 -4.02 12.47
C PHE A 103 7.60 -3.57 12.65
N ILE A 104 7.90 -2.30 12.39
CA ILE A 104 9.24 -1.73 12.58
C ILE A 104 9.70 -1.90 14.04
N ILE A 105 8.84 -1.56 15.00
CA ILE A 105 9.15 -1.64 16.44
C ILE A 105 9.27 -3.09 16.90
N TYR A 106 8.34 -3.96 16.46
CA TYR A 106 8.27 -5.35 16.91
C TYR A 106 9.35 -6.26 16.28
N PHE A 107 9.59 -6.11 14.98
CA PHE A 107 10.60 -6.88 14.26
C PHE A 107 11.98 -6.23 14.27
N GLY A 108 12.07 -4.97 14.69
CA GLY A 108 13.33 -4.25 14.79
C GLY A 108 13.95 -3.99 13.42
N TRP A 109 13.12 -3.70 12.39
CA TRP A 109 13.58 -3.49 11.01
C TRP A 109 14.62 -2.38 10.92
N PHE A 110 14.50 -1.34 11.72
CA PHE A 110 15.56 -0.36 11.97
C PHE A 110 15.53 0.09 13.43
N PRO A 111 16.62 0.67 13.97
CA PRO A 111 16.69 1.03 15.37
C PRO A 111 15.68 2.16 15.62
N ALA A 112 14.68 1.93 16.48
CA ALA A 112 13.63 2.91 16.75
C ALA A 112 14.18 4.24 17.31
N TYR A 113 15.38 4.21 17.88
CA TYR A 113 16.10 5.39 18.36
C TYR A 113 16.81 6.19 17.26
N SER A 114 17.00 5.62 16.06
CA SER A 114 17.68 6.32 14.97
C SER A 114 16.71 7.18 14.16
N TRP A 115 16.91 8.50 14.22
CA TRP A 115 16.11 9.45 13.46
C TRP A 115 16.25 9.27 11.93
N GLN A 116 17.38 8.76 11.46
CA GLN A 116 17.65 8.55 10.02
C GLN A 116 16.68 7.54 9.40
N GLY A 117 16.37 6.45 10.12
CA GLY A 117 15.41 5.45 9.68
C GLY A 117 13.99 6.01 9.58
N TRP A 118 13.60 6.85 10.55
CA TRP A 118 12.31 7.53 10.55
C TRP A 118 12.17 8.54 9.41
N ILE A 119 13.23 9.30 9.07
CA ILE A 119 13.20 10.18 7.90
C ILE A 119 12.95 9.37 6.62
N GLY A 120 13.69 8.27 6.43
CA GLY A 120 13.52 7.41 5.25
C GLY A 120 12.10 6.88 5.14
N PHE A 121 11.52 6.44 6.26
CA PHE A 121 10.13 5.99 6.32
C PHE A 121 9.13 7.11 5.98
N VAL A 122 9.25 8.28 6.61
CA VAL A 122 8.34 9.43 6.37
C VAL A 122 8.49 9.95 4.95
N LEU A 123 9.70 9.98 4.41
CA LEU A 123 9.97 10.40 3.04
C LEU A 123 9.34 9.42 2.02
N SER A 124 9.56 8.11 2.20
CA SER A 124 8.95 7.09 1.35
C SER A 124 7.43 7.12 1.43
N PHE A 125 6.89 7.19 2.65
CA PHE A 125 5.45 7.30 2.88
C PHE A 125 4.89 8.57 2.24
N GLY A 126 5.56 9.71 2.41
CA GLY A 126 5.17 10.99 1.82
C GLY A 126 5.15 10.96 0.30
N ILE A 127 6.13 10.33 -0.34
CA ILE A 127 6.17 10.17 -1.80
C ILE A 127 5.03 9.27 -2.28
N CYS A 128 4.84 8.10 -1.65
CA CYS A 128 3.75 7.17 -2.02
C CYS A 128 2.36 7.79 -1.78
N PHE A 129 2.18 8.48 -0.66
CA PHE A 129 0.94 9.17 -0.32
C PHE A 129 0.68 10.34 -1.27
N GLY A 130 1.70 11.15 -1.57
CA GLY A 130 1.62 12.26 -2.51
C GLY A 130 1.25 11.79 -3.91
N ALA A 131 1.90 10.74 -4.41
CA ALA A 131 1.58 10.15 -5.70
C ALA A 131 0.15 9.60 -5.74
N SER A 132 -0.26 8.86 -4.70
CA SER A 132 -1.62 8.30 -4.60
C SER A 132 -2.69 9.39 -4.58
N THR A 133 -2.46 10.46 -3.83
CA THR A 133 -3.36 11.62 -3.74
C THR A 133 -3.41 12.37 -5.08
N ALA A 134 -2.27 12.57 -5.74
CA ALA A 134 -2.21 13.25 -7.03
C ALA A 134 -2.99 12.48 -8.12
N VAL A 135 -2.78 11.17 -8.25
CA VAL A 135 -3.54 10.31 -9.18
C VAL A 135 -5.03 10.41 -8.92
N MET A 136 -5.41 10.38 -7.64
CA MET A 136 -6.79 10.46 -7.21
C MET A 136 -7.42 11.82 -7.52
N VAL A 137 -6.74 12.94 -7.26
CA VAL A 137 -7.22 14.29 -7.60
C VAL A 137 -7.37 14.45 -9.12
N VAL A 138 -6.42 13.94 -9.91
CA VAL A 138 -6.50 13.96 -11.37
C VAL A 138 -7.72 13.15 -11.85
N LYS A 139 -7.94 11.96 -11.28
CA LYS A 139 -9.11 11.12 -11.60
C LYS A 139 -10.41 11.84 -11.25
N THR A 140 -10.53 12.44 -10.07
CA THR A 140 -11.71 13.21 -9.66
C THR A 140 -11.97 14.40 -10.58
N ARG A 141 -10.92 15.14 -10.99
CA ARG A 141 -11.05 16.26 -11.94
C ARG A 141 -11.49 15.79 -13.33
N CYS A 142 -10.99 14.65 -13.79
CA CYS A 142 -11.36 14.06 -15.08
C CYS A 142 -12.82 13.58 -15.07
N GLU A 143 -13.22 12.83 -14.04
CA GLU A 143 -14.59 12.36 -13.86
C GLU A 143 -15.58 13.54 -13.77
N SER A 144 -15.22 14.61 -13.05
CA SER A 144 -16.06 15.82 -12.94
C SER A 144 -16.36 16.46 -14.31
N LYS A 145 -15.37 16.55 -15.20
CA LYS A 145 -15.56 17.09 -16.56
C LYS A 145 -16.47 16.20 -17.41
N VAL A 146 -16.27 14.90 -17.32
CA VAL A 146 -17.11 13.92 -18.04
C VAL A 146 -18.56 13.96 -17.54
N TYR A 147 -18.79 14.12 -16.23
CA TYR A 147 -20.14 14.28 -15.68
C TYR A 147 -20.83 15.55 -16.17
N GLU A 148 -20.12 16.68 -16.24
CA GLU A 148 -20.66 17.93 -16.77
C GLU A 148 -21.03 17.82 -18.26
N GLU A 149 -20.16 17.24 -19.09
CA GLU A 149 -20.44 17.01 -20.52
C GLU A 149 -21.68 16.12 -20.73
N ARG A 150 -21.80 15.03 -19.97
CA ARG A 150 -22.96 14.13 -20.03
C ARG A 150 -24.25 14.81 -19.58
N LEU A 151 -24.17 15.70 -18.58
CA LEU A 151 -25.33 16.46 -18.11
C LEU A 151 -25.79 17.48 -19.16
N GLU A 152 -24.86 18.11 -19.87
CA GLU A 152 -25.17 19.03 -20.97
C GLU A 152 -25.77 18.31 -22.18
N GLU A 153 -25.24 17.15 -22.57
CA GLU A 153 -25.82 16.31 -23.61
C GLU A 153 -27.26 15.92 -23.26
N TYR A 154 -27.51 15.51 -22.01
CA TYR A 154 -28.84 15.14 -21.55
C TYR A 154 -29.81 16.33 -21.57
N LYS A 155 -29.38 17.51 -21.09
CA LYS A 155 -30.18 18.73 -21.15
C LYS A 155 -30.48 19.16 -22.58
N ARG A 156 -29.55 19.04 -23.52
CA ARG A 156 -29.78 19.33 -24.94
C ARG A 156 -30.79 18.36 -25.57
N ARG A 157 -30.69 17.07 -25.24
CA ARG A 157 -31.56 16.02 -25.78
C ARG A 157 -32.99 16.07 -25.23
N ASN A 158 -33.19 16.65 -24.05
CA ASN A 158 -34.49 16.74 -23.38
C ASN A 158 -35.17 18.12 -23.52
N LYS A 159 -34.61 19.02 -24.36
CA LYS A 159 -35.13 20.36 -24.65
C LYS A 159 -35.58 20.53 -26.12
N SER A 160 -35.57 19.47 -26.92
CA SER A 160 -36.18 19.39 -28.27
C SER A 160 -37.44 18.55 -28.23
#